data_AF-A0A3A8KVU4-F1
#
_entry.id   AF-A0A3A8KVU4-F1
#
_cell.length_a   1.000
_cell.length_b   1.000
_cell.length_c   1.000
_cell.angle_alpha   90.00
_cell.angle_beta   90.00
_cell.angle_gamma   90.00
#
_symmetry.space_group_name_H-M   'P 1'
#
loop_
_entity.id
_entity.type
_entity.pdbx_description
1 polymer ?
#
loop_
_entity_poly.entity_id
_entity_poly.type
_entity_poly.pdbx_seq_one_letter_code
_entity_poly.pdbx_strand_id
1 'polypeptide(L)'
;MSPRVKGAVLGLSAAALFGLSAPVAKLLLPSSTPLVLASLLYLGGGLGLAGLEALRRLRGSGASGREARLGRKDVPLLLGVILCGGVLGPVLMLVGLQRLSGVTSSLLLNLEGPFTILLALLVFGEHLGRAGALAAGFVMAGTAVLGFQEGELHGDVLGVLSIAGACLAWAVDNNLTQRLSLKDPLALVRTKALGSGVCTLVLAWLTGQPFPAAQVLGGALVLGFASYGLSIVLDAYALRLLGAAREAAYFATAPFVGALVAVPLLGERLRPLDLLAGALMAAGVVLLLRERHGHMHTHAALEHEHLHVHDAHHPHAHPPGTDPTEPHSHPHRHEPVTHEHPHVSDLHHRHKH
;
A
#
# COMPACT_ATOMS: atom_id res chain seq x y z
N MET A 1 22.00 15.53 0.29
CA MET A 1 21.45 14.50 -0.62
C MET A 1 20.34 15.14 -1.46
N SER A 2 20.30 14.94 -2.77
CA SER A 2 19.25 15.56 -3.60
C SER A 2 17.86 14.99 -3.25
N PRO A 3 16.76 15.75 -3.43
CA PRO A 3 15.41 15.27 -3.17
C PRO A 3 15.08 13.96 -3.90
N ARG A 4 15.58 13.80 -5.13
CA ARG A 4 15.41 12.58 -5.95
C ARG A 4 16.09 11.36 -5.33
N VAL A 5 17.35 11.50 -4.89
CA VAL A 5 18.07 10.38 -4.25
C VAL A 5 17.42 10.03 -2.91
N LYS A 6 16.98 11.03 -2.16
CA LYS A 6 16.23 10.82 -0.91
C LYS A 6 14.93 10.04 -1.15
N GLY A 7 14.14 10.45 -2.14
CA GLY A 7 12.92 9.75 -2.50
C GLY A 7 13.17 8.31 -2.91
N ALA A 8 14.19 8.04 -3.73
CA ALA A 8 14.54 6.68 -4.16
C ALA A 8 14.96 5.78 -2.99
N VAL A 9 15.77 6.30 -2.07
CA VAL A 9 16.16 5.57 -0.86
C VAL A 9 14.95 5.24 0.00
N LEU A 10 14.02 6.19 0.18
CA LEU A 10 12.80 5.96 0.96
C LEU A 10 11.89 4.91 0.29
N GLY A 11 11.65 5.02 -1.02
CA GLY A 11 10.79 4.09 -1.76
C GLY A 11 11.36 2.68 -1.80
N LEU A 12 12.66 2.51 -2.06
CA LEU A 12 13.31 1.19 -2.01
C LEU A 12 13.34 0.61 -0.59
N SER A 13 13.51 1.47 0.44
CA SER A 13 13.44 1.01 1.83
C SER A 13 12.03 0.57 2.20
N ALA A 14 11.00 1.30 1.75
CA ALA A 14 9.60 0.92 1.92
C ALA A 14 9.33 -0.44 1.27
N ALA A 15 9.75 -0.60 0.01
CA ALA A 15 9.60 -1.84 -0.74
C ALA A 15 10.31 -3.02 -0.06
N ALA A 16 11.54 -2.81 0.43
CA ALA A 16 12.27 -3.86 1.13
C ALA A 16 11.59 -4.27 2.44
N LEU A 17 11.15 -3.30 3.25
CA LEU A 17 10.45 -3.57 4.51
C LEU A 17 9.09 -4.27 4.29
N PHE A 18 8.34 -3.89 3.25
CA PHE A 18 7.10 -4.57 2.90
C PHE A 18 7.36 -5.97 2.33
N GLY A 19 8.34 -6.10 1.44
CA GLY A 19 8.73 -7.38 0.83
C GLY A 19 9.18 -8.42 1.86
N LEU A 20 9.82 -8.00 2.95
CA LEU A 20 10.17 -8.88 4.08
C LEU A 20 8.93 -9.48 4.79
N SER A 21 7.75 -8.89 4.63
CA SER A 21 6.55 -9.28 5.37
C SER A 21 6.15 -10.73 5.14
N ALA A 22 5.98 -11.14 3.88
CA ALA A 22 5.55 -12.49 3.55
C ALA A 22 6.51 -13.59 4.05
N PRO A 23 7.83 -13.56 3.76
CA PRO A 23 8.73 -14.62 4.21
C PRO A 23 8.88 -14.66 5.74
N VAL A 24 8.94 -13.50 6.43
CA VAL A 24 9.05 -13.48 7.90
C VAL A 24 7.72 -13.89 8.55
N ALA A 25 6.57 -13.47 8.02
CA ALA A 25 5.27 -13.90 8.52
C ALA A 25 5.10 -15.42 8.38
N LYS A 26 5.61 -16.02 7.30
CA LYS A 26 5.58 -17.48 7.09
C LYS A 26 6.36 -18.25 8.16
N LEU A 27 7.44 -17.69 8.72
CA LEU A 27 8.15 -18.28 9.86
C LEU A 27 7.34 -18.26 11.16
N LEU A 28 6.54 -17.21 11.37
CA LEU A 28 5.75 -17.02 12.59
C LEU A 28 4.46 -17.84 12.58
N LEU A 29 3.98 -18.15 11.38
CA LEU A 29 2.68 -18.74 11.11
C LEU A 29 2.45 -20.15 11.70
N PRO A 30 3.42 -21.08 11.71
CA PRO A 30 3.24 -22.40 12.32
C PRO A 30 2.94 -22.37 13.82
N SER A 31 3.27 -21.28 14.50
CA SER A 31 3.04 -21.08 15.94
C SER A 31 1.94 -20.05 16.23
N SER A 32 1.13 -19.70 15.22
CA SER A 32 0.02 -18.75 15.35
C SER A 32 -1.11 -19.15 14.40
N THR A 33 -2.16 -18.33 14.32
CA THR A 33 -3.22 -18.49 13.33
C THR A 33 -3.31 -17.24 12.46
N PRO A 34 -3.83 -17.32 11.22
CA PRO A 34 -3.91 -16.17 10.33
C PRO A 34 -4.59 -14.95 10.95
N LEU A 35 -5.68 -15.16 11.72
CA LEU A 35 -6.38 -14.09 12.42
C LEU A 35 -5.52 -13.43 13.49
N VAL A 36 -4.90 -14.23 14.37
CA VAL A 36 -4.07 -13.69 15.45
C VAL A 36 -2.85 -12.97 14.88
N LEU A 37 -2.15 -13.59 13.93
CA LEU A 37 -0.97 -13.00 13.32
C LEU A 37 -1.32 -11.71 12.55
N ALA A 38 -2.41 -11.68 11.77
CA ALA A 38 -2.89 -10.45 11.12
C ALA A 38 -3.14 -9.33 12.14
N SER A 39 -3.79 -9.66 13.26
CA SER A 39 -4.06 -8.68 14.33
C SER A 39 -2.77 -8.10 14.91
N LEU A 40 -1.75 -8.94 15.15
CA LEU A 40 -0.47 -8.54 15.72
C LEU A 40 0.37 -7.71 14.73
N LEU A 41 0.34 -8.04 13.44
CA LEU A 41 1.03 -7.25 12.42
C LEU A 41 0.46 -5.82 12.35
N TYR A 42 -0.86 -5.67 12.33
CA TYR A 42 -1.49 -4.35 12.24
C TYR A 42 -1.42 -3.58 13.57
N LEU A 43 -1.57 -4.25 14.72
CA LEU A 43 -1.31 -3.63 16.02
C LEU A 43 0.14 -3.17 16.16
N GLY A 44 1.10 -3.97 15.71
CA GLY A 44 2.51 -3.60 15.67
C GLY A 44 2.76 -2.33 14.85
N GLY A 45 2.15 -2.26 13.66
CA GLY A 45 2.15 -1.07 12.80
C GLY A 45 1.64 0.16 13.54
N GLY A 46 0.44 0.06 14.12
CA GLY A 46 -0.24 1.17 14.78
C GLY A 46 0.45 1.63 16.07
N LEU A 47 0.80 0.68 16.95
CA LEU A 47 1.46 0.96 18.23
C LEU A 47 2.88 1.49 18.02
N GLY A 48 3.62 0.93 17.07
CA GLY A 48 4.98 1.39 16.76
C GLY A 48 5.00 2.81 16.21
N LEU A 49 4.05 3.17 15.33
CA LEU A 49 3.90 4.55 14.86
C LEU A 49 3.46 5.50 15.98
N ALA A 50 2.53 5.08 16.84
CA ALA A 50 2.12 5.87 18.00
C ALA A 50 3.29 6.13 18.97
N GLY A 51 4.11 5.11 19.24
CA GLY A 51 5.31 5.23 20.06
C GLY A 51 6.36 6.16 19.44
N LEU A 52 6.57 6.08 18.12
CA LEU A 52 7.48 6.97 17.40
C LEU A 52 7.04 8.43 17.49
N GLU A 53 5.73 8.69 17.39
CA GLU A 53 5.18 10.04 17.52
C GLU A 53 5.31 10.58 18.94
N ALA A 54 5.01 9.75 19.96
CA ALA A 54 5.22 10.10 21.35
C ALA A 54 6.69 10.47 21.62
N LEU A 55 7.64 9.69 21.10
CA LEU A 55 9.06 9.97 21.23
C LEU A 55 9.48 11.29 20.55
N ARG A 56 8.93 11.59 19.37
CA ARG A 56 9.20 12.88 18.67
C ARG A 56 8.67 14.08 19.45
N ARG A 57 7.49 13.94 20.07
CA ARG A 57 6.90 14.99 20.92
C ARG A 57 7.75 15.24 22.16
N LEU A 58 8.23 14.17 22.82
CA LEU A 58 9.12 14.29 23.99
C LEU A 58 10.47 14.95 23.65
N ARG A 59 10.97 14.77 22.42
CA ARG A 59 12.22 15.38 21.94
C ARG A 59 12.06 16.83 21.44
N GLY A 60 10.90 17.46 21.65
CA GLY A 60 10.65 18.85 21.24
C GLY A 60 10.65 19.09 19.73
N SER A 61 10.67 18.04 18.90
CA SER A 61 10.70 18.13 17.44
C SER A 61 9.30 18.38 16.84
N GLY A 62 8.50 19.23 17.48
CA GLY A 62 7.07 19.40 17.24
C GLY A 62 6.73 20.02 15.88
N ALA A 63 6.65 19.20 14.83
CA ALA A 63 6.05 19.57 13.55
C ALA A 63 4.60 19.05 13.41
N SER A 64 3.90 18.84 14.53
CA SER A 64 2.55 18.26 14.54
C SER A 64 1.49 19.36 14.49
N GLY A 65 1.10 19.78 13.29
CA GLY A 65 -0.01 20.73 13.12
C GLY A 65 -0.20 21.34 11.74
N ARG A 66 0.67 21.02 10.77
CA ARG A 66 0.62 21.61 9.42
C ARG A 66 -0.24 20.84 8.42
N GLU A 67 -0.49 19.55 8.65
CA GLU A 67 -1.26 18.70 7.72
C GLU A 67 -2.76 18.69 8.07
N ALA A 68 -3.61 18.49 7.06
CA ALA A 68 -5.05 18.39 7.24
C ALA A 68 -5.43 17.18 8.09
N ARG A 69 -6.29 17.39 9.09
CA ARG A 69 -6.70 16.33 10.04
C ARG A 69 -7.80 15.44 9.45
N LEU A 70 -7.84 14.19 9.91
CA LEU A 70 -8.97 13.29 9.68
C LEU A 70 -10.21 13.81 10.41
N GLY A 71 -11.30 13.97 9.67
CA GLY A 71 -12.59 14.45 10.18
C GLY A 71 -13.67 13.37 10.21
N ARG A 72 -14.82 13.71 10.80
CA ARG A 72 -15.99 12.80 10.85
C ARG A 72 -16.51 12.39 9.47
N LYS A 73 -16.33 13.26 8.46
CA LYS A 73 -16.73 13.00 7.07
C LYS A 73 -15.90 11.88 6.42
N ASP A 74 -14.70 11.62 6.95
CA ASP A 74 -13.78 10.62 6.42
C ASP A 74 -14.06 9.20 6.97
N VAL A 75 -14.89 9.08 8.02
CA VAL A 75 -15.16 7.81 8.72
C VAL A 75 -15.64 6.69 7.79
N PRO A 76 -16.57 6.90 6.85
CA PRO A 76 -16.99 5.83 5.94
C PRO A 76 -15.86 5.29 5.06
N LEU A 77 -14.98 6.18 4.57
CA LEU A 77 -13.81 5.80 3.77
C LEU A 77 -12.79 5.06 4.64
N LEU A 78 -12.54 5.56 5.86
CA LEU A 78 -11.65 4.92 6.83
C LEU A 78 -12.13 3.52 7.22
N LEU A 79 -13.44 3.32 7.38
CA LEU A 79 -14.00 2.00 7.66
C LEU A 79 -13.75 1.03 6.50
N GLY A 80 -13.92 1.47 5.26
CA GLY A 80 -13.58 0.65 4.08
C GLY A 80 -12.09 0.31 4.02
N VAL A 81 -11.22 1.28 4.27
CA VAL A 81 -9.75 1.09 4.35
C VAL A 81 -9.36 0.09 5.45
N ILE A 82 -9.99 0.18 6.62
CA ILE A 82 -9.76 -0.75 7.74
C ILE A 82 -10.24 -2.16 7.38
N LEU A 83 -11.49 -2.30 6.94
CA LEU A 83 -12.11 -3.61 6.71
C LEU A 83 -11.49 -4.33 5.51
N CYS A 84 -11.33 -3.66 4.37
CA CYS A 84 -10.75 -4.28 3.18
C CYS A 84 -9.23 -4.41 3.34
N GLY A 85 -8.55 -3.30 3.59
CA GLY A 85 -7.09 -3.25 3.58
C GLY A 85 -6.46 -3.93 4.79
N GLY A 86 -6.95 -3.63 5.99
CA GLY A 86 -6.29 -4.08 7.21
C GLY A 86 -6.90 -5.29 7.90
N VAL A 87 -8.11 -5.71 7.54
CA VAL A 87 -8.72 -6.96 8.05
C VAL A 87 -8.69 -8.03 6.96
N LEU A 88 -9.41 -7.83 5.85
CA LEU A 88 -9.51 -8.85 4.79
C LEU A 88 -8.15 -9.16 4.15
N GLY A 89 -7.41 -8.12 3.73
CA GLY A 89 -6.12 -8.22 3.07
C GLY A 89 -5.12 -9.13 3.79
N PRO A 90 -4.66 -8.77 5.01
CA PRO A 90 -3.67 -9.58 5.73
C PRO A 90 -4.19 -10.95 6.13
N VAL A 91 -5.47 -11.11 6.48
CA VAL A 91 -6.01 -12.43 6.84
C VAL A 91 -5.97 -13.37 5.63
N LEU A 92 -6.43 -12.91 4.46
CA LEU A 92 -6.39 -13.68 3.22
C LEU A 92 -4.94 -13.95 2.77
N MET A 93 -4.05 -12.97 2.92
CA MET A 93 -2.63 -13.16 2.62
C MET A 93 -2.04 -14.29 3.47
N LEU A 94 -2.30 -14.27 4.79
CA LEU A 94 -1.76 -15.29 5.71
C LEU A 94 -2.39 -16.66 5.49
N VAL A 95 -3.67 -16.74 5.10
CA VAL A 95 -4.32 -18.00 4.68
C VAL A 95 -3.66 -18.55 3.41
N GLY A 96 -3.36 -17.70 2.42
CA GLY A 96 -2.65 -18.12 1.23
C GLY A 96 -1.22 -18.58 1.53
N LEU A 97 -0.54 -17.89 2.46
CA LEU A 97 0.83 -18.18 2.88
C LEU A 97 0.96 -19.48 3.69
N GLN A 98 -0.13 -19.99 4.29
CA GLN A 98 -0.18 -21.34 4.88
C GLN A 98 -0.07 -22.44 3.84
N ARG A 99 -0.57 -22.15 2.64
CA ARG A 99 -0.84 -23.12 1.59
C ARG A 99 0.26 -23.14 0.53
N LEU A 100 0.75 -21.97 0.16
CA LEU A 100 1.75 -21.78 -0.88
C LEU A 100 3.14 -21.56 -0.28
N SER A 101 4.20 -21.76 -1.06
CA SER A 101 5.56 -21.36 -0.66
C SER A 101 5.69 -19.85 -0.44
N GLY A 102 6.70 -19.41 0.30
CA GLY A 102 7.04 -18.01 0.50
C GLY A 102 7.42 -17.32 -0.81
N VAL A 103 8.16 -18.00 -1.69
CA VAL A 103 8.49 -17.54 -3.05
C VAL A 103 7.21 -17.29 -3.86
N THR A 104 6.35 -18.30 -3.97
CA THR A 104 5.10 -18.21 -4.76
C THR A 104 4.18 -17.14 -4.19
N SER A 105 3.96 -17.14 -2.87
CA SER A 105 3.10 -16.15 -2.22
C SER A 105 3.60 -14.73 -2.45
N SER A 106 4.91 -14.50 -2.32
CA SER A 106 5.51 -13.18 -2.53
C SER A 106 5.36 -12.72 -3.97
N LEU A 107 5.61 -13.60 -4.96
CA LEU A 107 5.43 -13.24 -6.38
C LEU A 107 3.97 -12.94 -6.72
N LEU A 108 3.01 -13.71 -6.19
CA LEU A 108 1.58 -13.48 -6.40
C LEU A 108 1.10 -12.12 -5.91
N LEU A 109 1.80 -11.48 -4.95
CA LEU A 109 1.48 -10.11 -4.52
C LEU A 109 1.59 -9.08 -5.65
N ASN A 110 2.29 -9.39 -6.75
CA ASN A 110 2.29 -8.55 -7.95
C ASN A 110 0.89 -8.37 -8.58
N LEU A 111 -0.11 -9.19 -8.23
CA LEU A 111 -1.50 -9.06 -8.69
C LEU A 111 -2.19 -7.78 -8.20
N GLU A 112 -1.69 -7.15 -7.13
CA GLU A 112 -2.29 -5.93 -6.57
C GLU A 112 -2.33 -4.79 -7.58
N GLY A 113 -1.26 -4.57 -8.34
CA GLY A 113 -1.20 -3.52 -9.37
C GLY A 113 -2.28 -3.69 -10.44
N PRO A 114 -2.33 -4.85 -11.15
CA PRO A 114 -3.41 -5.15 -12.10
C PRO A 114 -4.82 -5.05 -11.51
N PHE A 115 -5.06 -5.51 -10.28
CA PHE A 115 -6.37 -5.37 -9.64
C PHE A 115 -6.72 -3.93 -9.29
N THR A 116 -5.74 -3.13 -8.88
CA THR A 116 -5.91 -1.69 -8.62
C THR A 116 -6.36 -0.96 -9.89
N ILE A 117 -5.72 -1.27 -11.00
CA ILE A 117 -6.08 -0.73 -12.33
C ILE A 117 -7.46 -1.21 -12.74
N LEU A 118 -7.71 -2.53 -12.69
CA LEU A 118 -8.99 -3.10 -13.09
C LEU A 118 -10.16 -2.48 -12.30
N LEU A 119 -9.98 -2.30 -10.99
CA LEU A 119 -10.98 -1.65 -10.15
C LEU A 119 -11.21 -0.19 -10.59
N ALA A 120 -10.15 0.53 -10.95
CA ALA A 120 -10.28 1.89 -11.45
C ALA A 120 -11.07 1.96 -12.78
N LEU A 121 -10.85 1.02 -13.70
CA LEU A 121 -11.62 0.91 -14.94
C LEU A 121 -13.10 0.62 -14.68
N LEU A 122 -13.39 -0.38 -13.84
CA LEU A 122 -14.75 -0.87 -13.62
C LEU A 122 -15.60 0.09 -12.77
N VAL A 123 -14.99 0.72 -11.77
CA VAL A 123 -15.71 1.56 -10.80
C VAL A 123 -15.67 3.03 -11.18
N PHE A 124 -14.56 3.51 -11.75
CA PHE A 124 -14.39 4.93 -12.10
C PHE A 124 -14.53 5.20 -13.60
N GLY A 125 -14.68 4.16 -14.43
CA GLY A 125 -14.86 4.33 -15.87
C GLY A 125 -13.60 4.87 -16.56
N GLU A 126 -12.45 4.63 -15.97
CA GLU A 126 -11.16 5.00 -16.57
C GLU A 126 -10.87 4.13 -17.81
N HIS A 127 -10.00 4.64 -18.67
CA HIS A 127 -9.59 3.93 -19.88
C HIS A 127 -8.19 3.36 -19.71
N LEU A 128 -8.04 2.06 -19.99
CA LEU A 128 -6.75 1.41 -19.99
C LEU A 128 -6.10 1.55 -21.35
N GLY A 129 -4.88 2.09 -21.40
CA GLY A 129 -4.08 2.06 -22.60
C GLY A 129 -3.69 0.64 -22.99
N ARG A 130 -3.28 0.44 -24.24
CA ARG A 130 -2.78 -0.86 -24.71
C ARG A 130 -1.57 -1.34 -23.89
N ALA A 131 -0.75 -0.41 -23.40
CA ALA A 131 0.41 -0.71 -22.57
C ALA A 131 -0.01 -1.28 -21.20
N GLY A 132 -0.98 -0.65 -20.52
CA GLY A 132 -1.53 -1.15 -19.27
C GLY A 132 -2.22 -2.51 -19.41
N ALA A 133 -2.94 -2.74 -20.52
CA ALA A 133 -3.56 -4.04 -20.80
C ALA A 133 -2.52 -5.15 -21.01
N LEU A 134 -1.45 -4.86 -21.76
CA LEU A 134 -0.33 -5.79 -21.93
C LEU A 134 0.38 -6.05 -20.60
N ALA A 135 0.61 -5.01 -19.80
CA ALA A 135 1.22 -5.13 -18.47
C ALA A 135 0.43 -6.07 -17.55
N ALA A 136 -0.89 -5.87 -17.46
CA ALA A 136 -1.78 -6.75 -16.73
C ALA A 136 -1.72 -8.20 -17.27
N GLY A 137 -1.72 -8.36 -18.60
CA GLY A 137 -1.56 -9.66 -19.24
C GLY A 137 -0.29 -10.40 -18.85
N PHE A 138 0.86 -9.70 -18.79
CA PHE A 138 2.14 -10.27 -18.35
C PHE A 138 2.11 -10.74 -16.88
N VAL A 139 1.54 -9.93 -15.98
CA VAL A 139 1.41 -10.33 -14.57
C VAL A 139 0.48 -11.54 -14.42
N MET A 140 -0.66 -11.53 -15.12
CA MET A 140 -1.61 -12.66 -15.12
C MET A 140 -1.00 -13.94 -15.70
N ALA A 141 -0.20 -13.83 -16.76
CA ALA A 141 0.54 -14.96 -17.32
C ALA A 141 1.55 -15.54 -16.31
N GLY A 142 2.28 -14.67 -15.59
CA GLY A 142 3.15 -15.09 -14.50
C GLY A 142 2.39 -15.85 -13.39
N THR A 143 1.22 -15.34 -12.99
CA THR A 143 0.34 -16.02 -12.02
C THR A 143 -0.11 -17.38 -12.51
N ALA A 144 -0.50 -17.50 -13.79
CA ALA A 144 -0.87 -18.79 -14.37
C ALA A 144 0.29 -19.80 -14.31
N VAL A 145 1.51 -19.36 -14.65
CA VAL A 145 2.73 -20.20 -14.55
C VAL A 145 2.95 -20.72 -13.13
N LEU A 146 2.76 -19.88 -12.11
CA LEU A 146 2.85 -20.29 -10.70
C LEU A 146 1.76 -21.31 -10.32
N GLY A 147 0.56 -21.20 -10.89
CA GLY A 147 -0.55 -22.13 -10.63
C GLY A 147 -0.31 -23.55 -11.18
N PHE A 148 0.46 -23.70 -12.26
CA PHE A 148 0.78 -25.01 -12.86
C PHE A 148 1.84 -25.81 -12.06
N GLN A 149 2.51 -25.20 -11.09
CA GLN A 149 3.73 -25.72 -10.49
C GLN A 149 3.55 -26.71 -9.33
N GLU A 150 2.35 -26.89 -8.81
CA GLU A 150 2.13 -27.68 -7.58
C GLU A 150 1.93 -29.19 -7.83
N GLY A 151 2.28 -29.69 -9.02
CA GLY A 151 2.45 -31.14 -9.27
C GLY A 151 1.16 -31.96 -9.35
N GLU A 152 0.02 -31.38 -9.00
CA GLU A 152 -1.30 -31.88 -9.32
C GLU A 152 -1.98 -30.92 -10.30
N LEU A 153 -2.84 -31.43 -11.19
CA LEU A 153 -3.69 -30.60 -12.07
C LEU A 153 -4.58 -29.60 -11.29
N HIS A 154 -4.66 -29.77 -9.97
CA HIS A 154 -5.21 -28.83 -9.01
C HIS A 154 -4.07 -28.39 -8.07
N GLY A 155 -3.30 -27.34 -8.40
CA GLY A 155 -2.50 -26.68 -7.37
C GLY A 155 -3.39 -26.22 -6.20
N ASP A 156 -2.84 -25.73 -5.10
CA ASP A 156 -3.64 -25.17 -4.00
C ASP A 156 -4.30 -23.85 -4.48
N VAL A 157 -5.37 -24.02 -5.26
CA VAL A 157 -6.20 -22.98 -5.84
C VAL A 157 -6.75 -22.12 -4.73
N LEU A 158 -7.06 -22.69 -3.56
CA LEU A 158 -7.48 -21.91 -2.40
C LEU A 158 -6.36 -20.98 -1.92
N GLY A 159 -5.11 -21.46 -1.91
CA GLY A 159 -3.93 -20.64 -1.62
C GLY A 159 -3.80 -19.47 -2.60
N VAL A 160 -3.85 -19.75 -3.90
CA VAL A 160 -3.73 -18.72 -4.96
C VAL A 160 -4.89 -17.73 -4.89
N LEU A 161 -6.13 -18.20 -4.76
CA LEU A 161 -7.32 -17.37 -4.61
C LEU A 161 -7.29 -16.54 -3.33
N SER A 162 -6.69 -17.05 -2.25
CA SER A 162 -6.53 -16.29 -1.00
C SER A 162 -5.54 -15.14 -1.19
N ILE A 163 -4.38 -15.36 -1.82
CA ILE A 163 -3.45 -14.25 -2.13
C ILE A 163 -4.07 -13.27 -3.13
N ALA A 164 -4.73 -13.75 -4.17
CA ALA A 164 -5.43 -12.88 -5.13
C ALA A 164 -6.53 -12.06 -4.44
N GLY A 165 -7.30 -12.66 -3.53
CA GLY A 165 -8.29 -11.98 -2.72
C GLY A 165 -7.68 -10.92 -1.80
N ALA A 166 -6.49 -11.18 -1.25
CA ALA A 166 -5.73 -10.19 -0.49
C ALA A 166 -5.34 -8.99 -1.37
N CYS A 167 -4.78 -9.25 -2.55
CA CYS A 167 -4.43 -8.22 -3.53
C CYS A 167 -5.65 -7.40 -3.97
N LEU A 168 -6.81 -8.03 -4.15
CA LEU A 168 -8.06 -7.32 -4.48
C LEU A 168 -8.53 -6.45 -3.33
N ALA A 169 -8.44 -6.94 -2.09
CA ALA A 169 -8.79 -6.17 -0.90
C ALA A 169 -7.87 -4.94 -0.73
N TRP A 170 -6.57 -5.10 -0.99
CA TRP A 170 -5.62 -3.98 -1.03
C TRP A 170 -5.85 -3.04 -2.21
N ALA A 171 -6.22 -3.54 -3.38
CA ALA A 171 -6.61 -2.70 -4.51
C ALA A 171 -7.80 -1.78 -4.16
N VAL A 172 -8.80 -2.30 -3.45
CA VAL A 172 -9.93 -1.50 -2.93
C VAL A 172 -9.43 -0.47 -1.92
N ASP A 173 -8.64 -0.89 -0.95
CA ASP A 173 -8.05 -0.04 0.07
C ASP A 173 -7.20 1.09 -0.52
N ASN A 174 -6.34 0.82 -1.48
CA ASN A 174 -5.53 1.84 -2.16
C ASN A 174 -6.42 2.88 -2.85
N ASN A 175 -7.46 2.45 -3.55
CA ASN A 175 -8.41 3.36 -4.21
C ASN A 175 -9.24 4.20 -3.22
N LEU A 176 -9.50 3.70 -2.00
CA LEU A 176 -10.15 4.45 -0.93
C LEU A 176 -9.16 5.41 -0.24
N THR A 177 -7.95 4.94 0.04
CA THR A 177 -6.84 5.67 0.66
C THR A 177 -6.42 6.85 -0.21
N GLN A 178 -6.42 6.71 -1.54
CA GLN A 178 -6.19 7.82 -2.47
C GLN A 178 -7.19 8.98 -2.28
N ARG A 179 -8.42 8.73 -1.83
CA ARG A 179 -9.40 9.78 -1.53
C ARG A 179 -9.10 10.52 -0.22
N LEU A 180 -8.16 10.01 0.56
CA LEU A 180 -7.69 10.59 1.82
C LEU A 180 -6.24 11.11 1.69
N SER A 181 -5.69 11.18 0.48
CA SER A 181 -4.28 11.54 0.22
C SER A 181 -3.90 12.96 0.65
N LEU A 182 -4.89 13.87 0.73
CA LEU A 182 -4.72 15.24 1.20
C LEU A 182 -4.64 15.33 2.74
N LYS A 183 -4.95 14.25 3.45
CA LYS A 183 -4.91 14.17 4.93
C LYS A 183 -3.51 13.78 5.41
N ASP A 184 -3.26 13.99 6.70
CA ASP A 184 -2.02 13.56 7.35
C ASP A 184 -1.77 12.04 7.14
N PRO A 185 -0.72 11.66 6.39
CA PRO A 185 -0.44 10.26 6.07
C PRO A 185 -0.08 9.45 7.32
N LEU A 186 0.58 10.05 8.31
CA LEU A 186 0.94 9.33 9.53
C LEU A 186 -0.31 9.02 10.36
N ALA A 187 -1.22 9.99 10.49
CA ALA A 187 -2.49 9.80 11.19
C ALA A 187 -3.38 8.77 10.48
N LEU A 188 -3.40 8.78 9.14
CA LEU A 188 -4.14 7.81 8.33
C LEU A 188 -3.63 6.38 8.55
N VAL A 189 -2.33 6.15 8.36
CA VAL A 189 -1.71 4.83 8.52
C VAL A 189 -1.85 4.33 9.95
N ARG A 190 -1.63 5.19 10.97
CA ARG A 190 -1.79 4.80 12.37
C ARG A 190 -3.23 4.41 12.70
N THR A 191 -4.22 5.20 12.26
CA THR A 191 -5.64 4.93 12.51
C THR A 191 -6.06 3.62 11.83
N LYS A 192 -5.66 3.44 10.56
CA LYS A 192 -5.88 2.20 9.82
C LYS A 192 -5.28 1.00 10.55
N ALA A 193 -4.00 1.11 10.93
CA ALA A 193 -3.26 0.03 11.57
C ALA A 193 -3.88 -0.38 12.92
N LEU A 194 -4.13 0.59 13.81
CA LEU A 194 -4.77 0.31 15.10
C LEU A 194 -6.19 -0.22 14.95
N GLY A 195 -7.02 0.42 14.12
CA GLY A 195 -8.40 0.00 13.91
C GLY A 195 -8.49 -1.43 13.40
N SER A 196 -7.69 -1.76 12.38
CA SER A 196 -7.67 -3.11 11.80
C SER A 196 -7.11 -4.15 12.75
N GLY A 197 -6.04 -3.80 13.47
CA GLY A 197 -5.45 -4.66 14.48
C GLY A 197 -6.43 -5.00 15.60
N VAL A 198 -7.15 -4.00 16.12
CA VAL A 198 -8.20 -4.18 17.14
C VAL A 198 -9.38 -4.99 16.60
N CYS A 199 -9.91 -4.65 15.42
CA CYS A 199 -11.02 -5.40 14.81
C CYS A 199 -10.66 -6.88 14.63
N THR A 200 -9.48 -7.16 14.10
CA THR A 200 -9.03 -8.54 13.86
C THR A 200 -8.74 -9.26 15.18
N LEU A 201 -8.20 -8.57 16.19
CA LEU A 201 -7.98 -9.13 17.52
C LEU A 201 -9.30 -9.53 18.20
N VAL A 202 -10.33 -8.68 18.09
CA VAL A 202 -11.67 -8.97 18.60
C VAL A 202 -12.25 -10.20 17.89
N LEU A 203 -12.12 -10.29 16.56
CA LEU A 203 -12.54 -11.48 15.81
C LEU A 203 -11.79 -12.75 16.24
N ALA A 204 -10.47 -12.66 16.45
CA ALA A 204 -9.67 -13.77 16.94
C ALA A 204 -10.11 -14.23 18.34
N TRP A 205 -10.40 -13.29 19.24
CA TRP A 205 -10.89 -13.58 20.58
C TRP A 205 -12.29 -14.22 20.55
N LEU A 206 -13.23 -13.65 19.78
CA LEU A 206 -14.60 -14.17 19.63
C LEU A 206 -14.64 -15.57 19.02
N THR A 207 -13.65 -15.91 18.19
CA THR A 207 -13.53 -17.24 17.56
C THR A 207 -12.64 -18.21 18.36
N GLY A 208 -12.23 -17.83 19.58
CA GLY A 208 -11.47 -18.70 20.48
C GLY A 208 -10.07 -19.06 19.99
N GLN A 209 -9.43 -18.19 19.21
CA GLN A 209 -8.10 -18.46 18.66
C GLN A 209 -7.02 -18.46 19.74
N PRO A 210 -6.07 -19.41 19.74
CA PRO A 210 -5.00 -19.44 20.71
C PRO A 210 -4.00 -18.32 20.47
N PHE A 211 -3.56 -17.67 21.55
CA PHE A 211 -2.46 -16.69 21.46
C PHE A 211 -1.12 -17.42 21.38
N PRO A 212 -0.19 -16.91 20.55
CA PRO A 212 1.12 -17.51 20.39
C PRO A 212 2.01 -17.19 21.59
N ALA A 213 3.15 -17.88 21.69
CA ALA A 213 4.16 -17.60 22.70
C ALA A 213 4.71 -16.16 22.58
N ALA A 214 5.25 -15.62 23.68
CA ALA A 214 5.72 -14.25 23.76
C ALA A 214 6.77 -13.89 22.68
N GLN A 215 7.60 -14.85 22.25
CA GLN A 215 8.58 -14.62 21.18
C GLN A 215 7.90 -14.32 19.84
N VAL A 216 6.88 -15.11 19.48
CA VAL A 216 6.12 -14.95 18.23
C VAL A 216 5.28 -13.68 18.30
N LEU A 217 4.70 -13.36 19.45
CA LEU A 217 4.00 -12.10 19.68
C LEU A 217 4.92 -10.90 19.45
N GLY A 218 6.09 -10.89 20.08
CA GLY A 218 7.08 -9.82 19.91
C GLY A 218 7.57 -9.71 18.46
N GLY A 219 7.90 -10.84 17.83
CA GLY A 219 8.31 -10.90 16.43
C GLY A 219 7.24 -10.36 15.48
N ALA A 220 5.97 -10.71 15.70
CA ALA A 220 4.85 -10.21 14.91
C ALA A 220 4.62 -8.71 15.09
N LEU A 221 4.75 -8.18 16.30
CA LEU A 221 4.63 -6.73 16.55
C LEU A 221 5.77 -5.95 15.87
N VAL A 222 7.01 -6.45 15.94
CA VAL A 222 8.17 -5.83 15.29
C VAL A 222 8.04 -5.88 13.77
N LEU A 223 7.66 -7.02 13.21
CA LEU A 223 7.38 -7.17 11.78
C LEU A 223 6.24 -6.24 11.36
N GLY A 224 5.20 -6.16 12.18
CA GLY A 224 4.07 -5.25 12.04
C GLY A 224 4.49 -3.80 11.93
N PHE A 225 5.30 -3.34 12.89
CA PHE A 225 5.86 -1.99 12.87
C PHE A 225 6.68 -1.72 11.62
N ALA A 226 7.55 -2.65 11.23
CA ALA A 226 8.41 -2.49 10.06
C ALA A 226 7.64 -2.47 8.73
N SER A 227 6.80 -3.48 8.48
CA SER A 227 6.16 -3.72 7.18
C SER A 227 4.82 -3.01 7.01
N TYR A 228 4.01 -2.85 8.06
CA TYR A 228 2.67 -2.26 7.98
C TYR A 228 2.55 -0.87 8.62
N GLY A 229 3.61 -0.40 9.29
CA GLY A 229 3.71 0.95 9.82
C GLY A 229 4.75 1.78 9.07
N LEU A 230 6.02 1.49 9.33
CA LEU A 230 7.16 2.26 8.82
C LEU A 230 7.24 2.23 7.29
N SER A 231 7.11 1.05 6.67
CA SER A 231 7.13 0.93 5.19
C SER A 231 6.13 1.89 4.53
N ILE A 232 4.85 1.84 4.92
CA ILE A 232 3.79 2.67 4.34
C ILE A 232 4.04 4.18 4.56
N VAL A 233 4.62 4.54 5.71
CA VAL A 233 4.97 5.93 5.98
C VAL A 233 6.15 6.38 5.10
N LEU A 234 7.18 5.55 4.94
CA LEU A 234 8.31 5.84 4.03
C LEU A 234 7.84 5.96 2.59
N ASP A 235 6.89 5.10 2.20
CA ASP A 235 6.24 5.11 0.90
C ASP A 235 5.52 6.44 0.63
N ALA A 236 4.66 6.87 1.56
CA ALA A 236 3.97 8.16 1.46
C ALA A 236 4.95 9.36 1.36
N TYR A 237 6.11 9.30 2.03
CA TYR A 237 7.15 10.33 1.86
C TYR A 237 7.89 10.21 0.52
N ALA A 238 8.16 9.00 0.03
CA ALA A 238 8.76 8.77 -1.28
C ALA A 238 7.86 9.30 -2.40
N LEU A 239 6.56 9.04 -2.30
CA LEU A 239 5.51 9.52 -3.19
C LEU A 239 5.55 11.05 -3.32
N ARG A 240 5.65 11.75 -2.19
CA ARG A 240 5.75 13.22 -2.16
C ARG A 240 7.02 13.76 -2.82
N LEU A 241 8.14 13.02 -2.77
CA LEU A 241 9.42 13.46 -3.32
C LEU A 241 9.63 13.09 -4.80
N LEU A 242 9.02 11.99 -5.25
CA LEU A 242 9.26 11.41 -6.57
C LEU A 242 8.09 11.55 -7.55
N GLY A 243 6.87 11.69 -7.01
CA GLY A 243 5.61 11.55 -7.73
C GLY A 243 5.17 10.09 -7.85
N ALA A 244 3.86 9.88 -8.06
CA ALA A 244 3.20 8.57 -8.01
C ALA A 244 3.81 7.53 -8.94
N ALA A 245 4.05 7.86 -10.21
CA ALA A 245 4.57 6.89 -11.17
C ALA A 245 5.96 6.34 -10.77
N ARG A 246 6.84 7.19 -10.21
CA ARG A 246 8.19 6.77 -9.81
C ARG A 246 8.21 6.06 -8.48
N GLU A 247 7.42 6.51 -7.51
CA GLU A 247 7.32 5.80 -6.25
C GLU A 247 6.72 4.41 -6.47
N ALA A 248 5.60 4.29 -7.21
CA ALA A 248 5.00 3.00 -7.54
C ALA A 248 6.00 2.04 -8.22
N ALA A 249 6.94 2.57 -9.02
CA ALA A 249 8.03 1.78 -9.60
C ALA A 249 8.96 1.16 -8.55
N TYR A 250 9.32 1.95 -7.53
CA TYR A 250 10.15 1.48 -6.43
C TYR A 250 9.36 0.51 -5.55
N PHE A 251 8.11 0.82 -5.20
CA PHE A 251 7.31 -0.05 -4.33
C PHE A 251 6.95 -1.39 -4.99
N ALA A 252 6.73 -1.41 -6.32
CA ALA A 252 6.51 -2.64 -7.07
C ALA A 252 7.69 -3.63 -7.05
N THR A 253 8.85 -3.24 -6.51
CA THR A 253 9.95 -4.19 -6.26
C THR A 253 9.72 -5.08 -5.03
N ALA A 254 8.79 -4.71 -4.13
CA ALA A 254 8.57 -5.40 -2.86
C ALA A 254 8.23 -6.90 -3.00
N PRO A 255 7.32 -7.33 -3.89
CA PRO A 255 7.04 -8.76 -4.14
C PRO A 255 8.29 -9.56 -4.50
N PHE A 256 9.18 -8.98 -5.31
CA PHE A 256 10.42 -9.63 -5.74
C PHE A 256 11.45 -9.70 -4.60
N VAL A 257 11.52 -8.67 -3.76
CA VAL A 257 12.35 -8.71 -2.54
C VAL A 257 11.86 -9.85 -1.62
N GLY A 258 10.55 -9.98 -1.42
CA GLY A 258 9.98 -11.07 -0.63
C GLY A 258 10.34 -12.45 -1.17
N ALA A 259 10.22 -12.64 -2.49
CA ALA A 259 10.59 -13.89 -3.13
C ALA A 259 12.09 -14.22 -2.99
N LEU A 260 12.97 -13.21 -3.12
CA LEU A 260 14.41 -13.39 -2.95
C LEU A 260 14.79 -13.69 -1.50
N VAL A 261 14.13 -13.07 -0.51
CA VAL A 261 14.39 -13.31 0.91
C VAL A 261 13.82 -14.66 1.37
N ALA A 262 12.72 -15.12 0.78
CA ALA A 262 12.14 -16.43 1.08
C ALA A 262 13.16 -17.58 0.91
N VAL A 263 14.05 -17.49 -0.08
CA VAL A 263 15.06 -18.51 -0.37
C VAL A 263 15.99 -18.79 0.83
N PRO A 264 16.81 -17.83 1.31
CA PRO A 264 17.67 -18.07 2.46
C PRO A 264 16.91 -18.17 3.78
N LEU A 265 15.78 -17.46 3.93
CA LEU A 265 15.07 -17.38 5.21
C LEU A 265 14.24 -18.63 5.51
N LEU A 266 13.61 -19.21 4.48
CA LEU A 266 12.73 -20.38 4.60
C LEU A 266 13.38 -21.67 4.09
N GLY A 267 14.59 -21.59 3.52
CA GLY A 267 15.27 -22.72 2.89
C GLY A 267 14.59 -23.18 1.58
N GLU A 268 13.78 -22.31 0.96
CA GLU A 268 13.09 -22.60 -0.29
C GLU A 268 14.05 -22.55 -1.48
N ARG A 269 13.71 -23.23 -2.58
CA ARG A 269 14.51 -23.25 -3.82
C ARG A 269 13.75 -22.56 -4.94
N LEU A 270 14.43 -21.69 -5.69
CA LEU A 270 13.89 -21.11 -6.91
C LEU A 270 13.86 -22.18 -8.01
N ARG A 271 12.67 -22.58 -8.42
CA ARG A 271 12.48 -23.49 -9.55
C ARG A 271 12.50 -22.69 -10.86
N PRO A 272 12.78 -23.34 -12.00
CA PRO A 272 12.76 -22.66 -13.31
C PRO A 272 11.46 -21.93 -13.62
N LEU A 273 10.32 -22.50 -13.22
CA LEU A 273 9.02 -21.87 -13.41
C LEU A 273 8.78 -20.67 -12.47
N ASP A 274 9.38 -20.64 -11.27
CA ASP A 274 9.34 -19.45 -10.39
C ASP A 274 10.11 -18.29 -11.03
N LEU A 275 11.25 -18.59 -11.68
CA LEU A 275 12.05 -17.61 -12.42
C LEU A 275 11.30 -17.09 -13.67
N LEU A 276 10.64 -17.99 -14.41
CA LEU A 276 9.82 -17.60 -15.56
C LEU A 276 8.65 -16.70 -15.14
N ALA A 277 7.93 -17.08 -14.08
CA ALA A 277 6.84 -16.28 -13.53
C ALA A 277 7.35 -14.90 -13.05
N GLY A 278 8.44 -14.88 -12.29
CA GLY A 278 9.08 -13.64 -11.85
C GLY A 278 9.50 -12.74 -13.01
N ALA A 279 10.07 -13.30 -14.09
CA ALA A 279 10.44 -12.55 -15.28
C ALA A 279 9.22 -11.96 -16.01
N LEU A 280 8.14 -12.73 -16.17
CA LEU A 280 6.89 -12.26 -16.76
C LEU A 280 6.27 -11.12 -15.92
N MET A 281 6.17 -11.30 -14.61
CA MET A 281 5.63 -10.28 -13.71
C MET A 281 6.49 -9.01 -13.72
N ALA A 282 7.82 -9.14 -13.70
CA ALA A 282 8.73 -8.00 -13.80
C ALA A 282 8.58 -7.26 -15.13
N ALA A 283 8.41 -7.97 -16.24
CA ALA A 283 8.12 -7.36 -17.54
C ALA A 283 6.80 -6.58 -17.52
N GLY A 284 5.75 -7.15 -16.91
CA GLY A 284 4.46 -6.48 -16.71
C GLY A 284 4.59 -5.20 -15.89
N VAL A 285 5.27 -5.26 -14.74
CA VAL A 285 5.56 -4.09 -13.90
C VAL A 285 6.32 -3.03 -14.70
N VAL A 286 7.39 -3.39 -15.42
CA VAL A 286 8.16 -2.44 -16.24
C VAL A 286 7.31 -1.77 -17.33
N LEU A 287 6.41 -2.52 -17.96
CA LEU A 287 5.48 -1.97 -18.96
C LEU A 287 4.49 -0.99 -18.33
N LEU A 288 3.92 -1.34 -17.19
CA LEU A 288 2.98 -0.47 -16.47
C LEU A 288 3.62 0.87 -16.11
N LEU A 289 4.86 0.84 -15.64
CA LEU A 289 5.60 2.03 -15.22
C LEU A 289 6.03 2.93 -16.40
N ARG A 290 6.04 2.40 -17.62
CA ARG A 290 6.33 3.16 -18.84
C ARG A 290 5.09 3.83 -19.42
N GLU A 291 3.90 3.47 -18.95
CA GLU A 291 2.65 4.09 -19.38
C GLU A 291 2.63 5.55 -18.93
N ARG A 292 2.30 6.46 -19.87
CA ARG A 292 2.16 7.89 -19.60
C ARG A 292 0.70 8.25 -19.74
N HIS A 293 0.01 8.45 -18.62
CA HIS A 293 -1.29 9.10 -18.62
C HIS A 293 -1.09 10.61 -18.62
N GLY A 294 -1.20 11.22 -19.80
CA GLY A 294 -1.14 12.65 -20.00
C GLY A 294 -2.10 13.02 -21.13
N HIS A 295 -3.04 13.89 -20.81
CA HIS A 295 -3.99 14.45 -21.76
C HIS A 295 -4.54 15.76 -21.21
N MET A 296 -5.10 16.58 -22.09
CA MET A 296 -5.85 17.78 -21.72
C MET A 296 -7.03 17.40 -20.83
N HIS A 297 -7.06 17.95 -19.62
CA HIS A 297 -8.15 17.72 -18.67
C HIS A 297 -8.49 19.01 -17.92
N THR A 298 -9.73 19.09 -17.47
CA THR A 298 -10.23 20.22 -16.68
C THR A 298 -10.37 19.79 -15.23
N HIS A 299 -9.65 20.49 -14.35
CA HIS A 299 -9.89 20.44 -12.91
C HIS A 299 -11.21 21.16 -12.62
N ALA A 300 -12.20 20.46 -12.08
CA ALA A 300 -13.44 21.10 -11.64
C ALA A 300 -13.18 21.96 -10.39
N ALA A 301 -14.05 22.92 -10.11
CA ALA A 301 -13.97 23.67 -8.87
C ALA A 301 -14.08 22.71 -7.68
N LEU A 302 -13.01 22.62 -6.88
CA LEU A 302 -12.90 21.70 -5.76
C LEU A 302 -12.53 22.52 -4.52
N GLU A 303 -13.35 22.42 -3.49
CA GLU A 303 -13.02 22.90 -2.15
C GLU A 303 -12.30 21.77 -1.41
N HIS A 304 -11.07 22.01 -1.00
CA HIS A 304 -10.26 21.02 -0.30
C HIS A 304 -9.30 21.69 0.69
N GLU A 305 -8.63 20.85 1.47
CA GLU A 305 -7.63 21.27 2.45
C GLU A 305 -6.44 20.31 2.36
N HIS A 306 -5.27 20.85 2.07
CA HIS A 306 -3.98 20.15 2.05
C HIS A 306 -2.86 21.12 2.38
N LEU A 307 -1.71 20.57 2.80
CA LEU A 307 -0.49 21.34 3.01
C LEU A 307 0.05 21.87 1.66
N HIS A 308 0.20 23.18 1.54
CA HIS A 308 0.74 23.81 0.34
C HIS A 308 1.61 25.04 0.68
N VAL A 309 2.33 25.53 -0.34
CA VAL A 309 3.03 26.82 -0.38
C VAL A 309 2.56 27.52 -1.64
N HIS A 310 2.45 28.85 -1.63
CA HIS A 310 1.98 29.61 -2.79
C HIS A 310 2.84 29.36 -4.04
N ASP A 311 2.18 28.90 -5.10
CA ASP A 311 2.71 28.82 -6.47
C ASP A 311 1.64 29.30 -7.47
N ALA A 312 1.92 29.18 -8.77
CA ALA A 312 0.99 29.60 -9.82
C ALA A 312 -0.39 28.91 -9.76
N HIS A 313 -0.50 27.77 -9.06
CA HIS A 313 -1.73 27.00 -8.93
C HIS A 313 -2.54 27.33 -7.67
N HIS A 314 -1.99 28.05 -6.68
CA HIS A 314 -2.65 28.32 -5.39
C HIS A 314 -2.92 29.81 -5.08
N PRO A 315 -3.51 30.63 -5.97
CA PRO A 315 -3.88 32.00 -5.64
C PRO A 315 -5.19 32.03 -4.81
N HIS A 316 -5.10 31.98 -3.48
CA HIS A 316 -6.25 32.18 -2.57
C HIS A 316 -5.90 33.07 -1.37
N ALA A 317 -6.95 33.62 -0.73
CA ALA A 317 -6.83 34.53 0.40
C ALA A 317 -6.71 33.80 1.74
N HIS A 318 -5.91 34.36 2.65
CA HIS A 318 -5.59 33.75 3.95
C HIS A 318 -6.43 34.31 5.11
N PRO A 319 -6.70 33.50 6.15
CA PRO A 319 -7.08 34.01 7.46
C PRO A 319 -5.98 34.92 8.04
N PRO A 320 -6.33 35.97 8.82
CA PRO A 320 -5.35 36.86 9.44
C PRO A 320 -4.31 36.08 10.27
N GLY A 321 -3.02 36.35 10.04
CA GLY A 321 -1.90 35.74 10.78
C GLY A 321 -1.25 34.52 10.13
N THR A 322 -1.69 34.10 8.94
CA THR A 322 -1.03 33.03 8.16
C THR A 322 0.10 33.62 7.32
N ASP A 323 1.33 33.10 7.46
CA ASP A 323 2.45 33.48 6.60
C ASP A 323 2.36 32.73 5.25
N PRO A 324 2.15 33.44 4.12
CA PRO A 324 2.01 32.81 2.81
C PRO A 324 3.31 32.18 2.28
N THR A 325 4.47 32.50 2.87
CA THR A 325 5.77 31.98 2.46
C THR A 325 6.15 30.66 3.16
N GLU A 326 5.44 30.30 4.23
CA GLU A 326 5.63 29.04 4.95
C GLU A 326 4.58 27.98 4.55
N PRO A 327 4.90 26.68 4.62
CA PRO A 327 3.93 25.62 4.39
C PRO A 327 2.75 25.69 5.39
N HIS A 328 1.53 25.74 4.88
CA HIS A 328 0.29 25.80 5.67
C HIS A 328 -0.86 24.97 5.05
N SER A 329 -1.90 24.70 5.85
CA SER A 329 -3.10 23.96 5.46
C SER A 329 -4.32 24.69 5.99
N HIS A 330 -5.27 25.01 5.11
CA HIS A 330 -6.59 25.52 5.47
C HIS A 330 -7.58 25.23 4.33
N PRO A 331 -8.89 25.19 4.60
CA PRO A 331 -9.91 25.04 3.55
C PRO A 331 -9.79 26.17 2.52
N HIS A 332 -9.63 25.81 1.26
CA HIS A 332 -9.58 26.74 0.13
C HIS A 332 -10.24 26.13 -1.10
N ARG A 333 -10.60 26.98 -2.07
CA ARG A 333 -11.30 26.60 -3.29
C ARG A 333 -10.46 27.02 -4.49
N HIS A 334 -10.24 26.09 -5.41
CA HIS A 334 -9.68 26.39 -6.72
C HIS A 334 -10.81 26.61 -7.74
N GLU A 335 -10.63 27.60 -8.60
CA GLU A 335 -11.48 27.77 -9.79
C GLU A 335 -11.09 26.74 -10.87
N PRO A 336 -12.00 26.43 -11.81
CA PRO A 336 -11.71 25.45 -12.84
C PRO A 336 -10.51 25.85 -13.70
N VAL A 337 -9.55 24.94 -13.87
CA VAL A 337 -8.36 25.15 -14.70
C VAL A 337 -8.25 23.99 -15.69
N THR A 338 -8.05 24.32 -16.96
CA THR A 338 -7.80 23.33 -18.01
C THR A 338 -6.34 23.39 -18.42
N HIS A 339 -5.66 22.25 -18.32
CA HIS A 339 -4.27 22.12 -18.73
C HIS A 339 -3.94 20.67 -19.12
N GLU A 340 -2.76 20.47 -19.70
CA GLU A 340 -2.22 19.15 -19.99
C GLU A 340 -0.99 18.91 -19.13
N HIS A 341 -1.03 17.86 -18.33
CA HIS A 341 0.16 17.33 -17.69
C HIS A 341 -0.01 15.84 -17.39
N PRO A 342 1.10 15.09 -17.22
CA PRO A 342 1.05 13.73 -16.73
C PRO A 342 0.41 13.68 -15.33
N HIS A 343 -0.48 12.73 -15.11
CA HIS A 343 -1.15 12.54 -13.83
C HIS A 343 -1.47 11.06 -13.59
N VAL A 344 -1.80 10.74 -12.35
CA VAL A 344 -2.40 9.44 -11.95
C VAL A 344 -3.84 9.70 -11.52
N SER A 345 -4.68 8.66 -11.45
CA SER A 345 -6.02 8.81 -10.87
C SER A 345 -5.91 9.19 -9.39
N ASP A 346 -6.13 10.46 -9.10
CA ASP A 346 -6.19 11.01 -7.75
C ASP A 346 -7.44 11.91 -7.62
N LEU A 347 -7.63 12.54 -6.48
CA LEU A 347 -8.81 13.37 -6.20
C LEU A 347 -8.98 14.54 -7.20
N HIS A 348 -7.89 15.04 -7.77
CA HIS A 348 -7.88 16.13 -8.74
C HIS A 348 -8.03 15.63 -10.19
N HIS A 349 -7.69 14.36 -10.44
CA HIS A 349 -7.57 13.79 -11.79
C HIS A 349 -8.62 12.71 -12.10
N ARG A 350 -9.87 12.90 -11.68
CA ARG A 350 -11.02 12.05 -12.04
C ARG A 350 -11.91 12.73 -13.06
N HIS A 351 -11.47 12.76 -14.30
CA HIS A 351 -12.20 13.34 -15.42
C HIS A 351 -12.71 12.24 -16.34
N LYS A 352 -13.89 12.47 -16.94
CA LYS A 352 -14.39 11.61 -18.02
C LYS A 352 -13.60 11.93 -19.28
N HIS A 353 -12.92 10.92 -19.80
CA HIS A 353 -12.22 10.97 -21.08
C HIS A 353 -13.19 11.07 -22.26
#